data_AF-M4CS70-F1
#
_entry.id   AF-M4CS70-F1
#
_cell.length_a   1.000
_cell.length_b   1.000
_cell.length_c   1.000
_cell.angle_alpha   90.00
_cell.angle_beta   90.00
_cell.angle_gamma   90.00
#
_symmetry.space_group_name_H-M   'P 1'
#
loop_
_entity.id
_entity.type
_entity.pdbx_description
1 polymer ?
#
loop_
_entity_poly.entity_id
_entity_poly.type
_entity_poly.pdbx_seq_one_letter_code
_entity_poly.pdbx_strand_id
1 'polypeptide(L)'
;MGNCFSTSSVAEISPLDLAVKPPLAVVASPAAAAQTHLPAPPTRLPIPPPSAKETTATATATSTVTVKLYGPPNSLVTSYLRFALLHKRVNLRFVPSEDQKPTIQIGSEKTSGTQDALLRYIEEKFPEPRLMLWKFNLEGFDEATPPVVKTIWLQHRSMTWHVERMLRWSEDLAARGGRRAVDPSVGTPKMEIRKFAKSYTQLQEMMLEHAQMEERILFPVLESVDRGMCKSASAEHGRELPLMNGIKEYIKSIAVMDSGICSEELFSLASRFKSLQMMCKAHFEEEEKELLPMVEAAEMGKEKQKKLMNQGLEVMRGTHTNVFDFLLQGLTPQEAMQYLDLLMNFADPDLISSFMCQRDIVD
;
A
#
# COMPACT_ATOMS: atom_id res chain seq x y z
N MET A 1 23.40 -55.59 -14.62
CA MET A 1 24.00 -55.60 -13.27
C MET A 1 24.03 -54.16 -12.79
N GLY A 2 23.47 -53.71 -11.68
CA GLY A 2 22.63 -54.24 -10.63
C GLY A 2 22.20 -53.01 -9.80
N ASN A 3 20.96 -53.01 -9.32
CA ASN A 3 20.31 -51.94 -8.56
C ASN A 3 21.06 -51.53 -7.28
N CYS A 4 20.87 -50.28 -6.85
CA CYS A 4 20.62 -49.95 -5.45
C CYS A 4 19.76 -48.67 -5.36
N PHE A 5 18.46 -48.88 -5.10
CA PHE A 5 17.54 -47.87 -4.57
C PHE A 5 17.72 -47.75 -3.06
N SER A 6 17.63 -46.54 -2.52
CA SER A 6 17.23 -46.31 -1.13
C SER A 6 16.23 -45.16 -1.06
N THR A 7 15.00 -45.53 -0.79
CA THR A 7 13.88 -44.70 -0.35
C THR A 7 13.85 -44.66 1.17
N SER A 8 13.69 -43.47 1.75
CA SER A 8 13.20 -43.25 3.12
C SER A 8 12.91 -41.76 3.27
N SER A 9 11.87 -41.24 3.89
CA SER A 9 10.63 -41.77 4.45
C SER A 9 9.78 -40.52 4.69
N VAL A 10 8.50 -40.57 4.37
CA VAL A 10 7.51 -39.56 4.77
C VAL A 10 7.36 -39.61 6.28
N ALA A 11 7.34 -38.45 6.93
CA ALA A 11 6.82 -38.31 8.29
C ALA A 11 5.94 -37.05 8.34
N GLU A 12 4.63 -37.29 8.33
CA GLU A 12 3.61 -36.37 8.82
C GLU A 12 3.91 -35.99 10.28
N ILE A 13 3.75 -34.71 10.61
CA ILE A 13 3.58 -34.27 12.00
C ILE A 13 2.29 -33.44 12.03
N SER A 14 1.27 -34.02 12.65
CA SER A 14 0.01 -33.35 12.98
C SER A 14 0.16 -32.41 14.18
N PRO A 15 -0.73 -31.42 14.32
CA PRO A 15 -0.61 -30.33 15.27
C PRO A 15 -1.43 -30.62 16.53
N LEU A 16 -0.81 -30.65 17.71
CA LEU A 16 -1.42 -30.42 19.04
C LEU A 16 -0.40 -30.76 20.11
N ASP A 17 0.06 -29.75 20.86
CA ASP A 17 0.32 -29.81 22.30
C ASP A 17 1.25 -28.67 22.74
N LEU A 18 0.68 -27.48 22.93
CA LEU A 18 1.25 -26.49 23.86
C LEU A 18 0.11 -25.74 24.57
N ALA A 19 -0.45 -26.41 25.57
CA ALA A 19 -1.25 -25.77 26.61
C ALA A 19 -0.33 -24.90 27.47
N VAL A 20 -0.36 -23.57 27.28
CA VAL A 20 0.28 -22.62 28.18
C VAL A 20 -0.74 -22.18 29.23
N LYS A 21 -0.44 -22.56 30.47
CA LYS A 21 -1.16 -22.24 31.71
C LYS A 21 -1.04 -20.72 31.99
N PRO A 22 -2.12 -20.01 32.36
CA PRO A 22 -2.04 -18.59 32.69
C PRO A 22 -1.33 -18.37 34.05
N PRO A 23 -0.53 -17.30 34.22
CA PRO A 23 0.07 -16.97 35.49
C PRO A 23 -0.95 -16.40 36.49
N LEU A 24 -0.69 -16.71 37.76
CA LEU A 24 -1.50 -16.44 38.95
C LEU A 24 -1.74 -14.95 39.21
N ALA A 25 -2.98 -14.64 39.57
CA ALA A 25 -3.40 -13.35 40.10
C ALA A 25 -2.71 -13.03 41.43
N VAL A 26 -2.08 -11.86 41.51
CA VAL A 26 -1.63 -11.28 42.78
C VAL A 26 -2.73 -10.40 43.33
N VAL A 27 -3.18 -10.80 44.52
CA VAL A 27 -4.16 -10.13 45.38
C VAL A 27 -3.55 -8.85 45.96
N ALA A 28 -4.23 -7.73 45.83
CA ALA A 28 -4.05 -6.58 46.71
C ALA A 28 -5.42 -6.20 47.32
N SER A 29 -5.47 -6.13 48.64
CA SER A 29 -6.63 -5.78 49.47
C SER A 29 -6.38 -4.43 50.18
N PRO A 30 -7.38 -3.80 50.83
CA PRO A 30 -7.86 -2.48 50.45
C PRO A 30 -7.40 -1.36 51.40
N ALA A 31 -7.33 -0.13 50.89
CA ALA A 31 -7.12 1.07 51.70
C ALA A 31 -8.36 1.97 51.69
N ALA A 32 -8.99 2.01 52.87
CA ALA A 32 -9.76 3.06 53.53
C ALA A 32 -10.48 4.15 52.70
N ALA A 33 -11.79 4.20 52.94
CA ALA A 33 -12.70 5.27 52.57
C ALA A 33 -12.37 6.61 53.24
N ALA A 34 -12.43 7.70 52.46
CA ALA A 34 -12.67 9.04 52.97
C ALA A 34 -13.86 9.63 52.20
N GLN A 35 -14.97 9.82 52.91
CA GLN A 35 -16.16 10.51 52.42
C GLN A 35 -15.88 12.01 52.39
N THR A 36 -15.97 12.62 51.21
CA THR A 36 -16.08 14.08 51.07
C THR A 36 -17.37 14.40 50.34
N HIS A 37 -18.28 15.06 51.06
CA HIS A 37 -19.52 15.63 50.55
C HIS A 37 -19.22 16.68 49.46
N LEU A 38 -19.75 16.47 48.25
CA LEU A 38 -19.81 17.49 47.20
C LEU A 38 -21.18 18.18 47.23
N PRO A 39 -21.25 19.52 47.17
CA PRO A 39 -22.52 20.23 47.02
C PRO A 39 -23.03 20.19 45.57
N ALA A 40 -24.35 20.25 45.43
CA ALA A 40 -25.07 20.20 44.15
C ALA A 40 -24.68 21.32 43.18
N PRO A 41 -24.76 21.09 41.85
CA PRO A 41 -24.48 22.12 40.85
C PRO A 41 -25.65 23.13 40.76
N PRO A 42 -25.39 24.43 40.51
CA PRO A 42 -26.45 25.40 40.31
C PRO A 42 -27.08 25.27 38.92
N THR A 43 -28.41 25.35 38.91
CA THR A 43 -29.29 25.39 37.74
C THR A 43 -28.92 26.54 36.81
N ARG A 44 -28.58 26.25 35.55
CA ARG A 44 -28.25 27.27 34.53
C ARG A 44 -29.54 27.75 33.85
N LEU A 45 -29.82 29.05 33.92
CA LEU A 45 -30.91 29.70 33.20
C LEU A 45 -30.60 29.83 31.69
N PRO A 46 -31.60 29.90 30.80
CA PRO A 46 -31.41 29.91 29.34
C PRO A 46 -30.90 31.27 28.85
N ILE A 47 -29.86 31.26 28.02
CA ILE A 47 -29.34 32.43 27.30
C ILE A 47 -30.10 32.55 25.97
N PRO A 48 -30.64 33.73 25.59
CA PRO A 48 -31.34 33.92 24.32
C PRO A 48 -30.35 33.99 23.14
N PRO A 49 -30.76 33.59 21.93
CA PRO A 49 -29.87 33.53 20.78
C PRO A 49 -29.56 34.93 20.23
N PRO A 50 -28.32 35.22 19.81
CA PRO A 50 -28.02 36.44 19.09
C PRO A 50 -28.53 36.37 17.63
N SER A 51 -29.12 37.48 17.23
CA SER A 51 -29.78 37.78 15.96
C SER A 51 -28.99 37.40 14.70
N ALA A 52 -29.72 36.90 13.70
CA ALA A 52 -29.24 36.59 12.37
C ALA A 52 -28.69 37.83 11.66
N LYS A 53 -27.45 37.74 11.16
CA LYS A 53 -26.99 38.54 10.02
C LYS A 53 -26.87 37.59 8.84
N GLU A 54 -27.81 37.73 7.91
CA GLU A 54 -27.72 37.19 6.56
C GLU A 54 -26.36 37.57 5.96
N THR A 55 -25.50 36.58 5.80
CA THR A 55 -24.36 36.67 4.90
C THR A 55 -24.68 35.72 3.77
N THR A 56 -25.16 36.26 2.66
CA THR A 56 -25.29 35.57 1.37
C THR A 56 -23.91 35.11 0.93
N ALA A 57 -23.51 33.92 1.39
CA ALA A 57 -22.41 33.17 0.81
C ALA A 57 -22.95 32.48 -0.43
N THR A 58 -22.70 33.09 -1.59
CA THR A 58 -22.77 32.46 -2.90
C THR A 58 -22.09 31.09 -2.84
N ALA A 59 -22.90 30.04 -2.92
CA ALA A 59 -22.43 28.67 -3.14
C ALA A 59 -21.80 28.61 -4.54
N THR A 60 -20.48 28.78 -4.62
CA THR A 60 -19.71 28.35 -5.78
C THR A 60 -19.66 26.83 -5.77
N ALA A 61 -20.63 26.21 -6.42
CA ALA A 61 -20.53 24.83 -6.86
C ALA A 61 -19.33 24.74 -7.81
N THR A 62 -18.19 24.25 -7.32
CA THR A 62 -17.08 23.83 -8.16
C THR A 62 -17.54 22.62 -8.97
N SER A 63 -18.05 22.86 -10.19
CA SER A 63 -18.25 21.78 -11.13
C SER A 63 -16.87 21.17 -11.40
N THR A 64 -16.61 19.99 -10.85
CA THR A 64 -15.38 19.25 -11.11
C THR A 64 -15.38 18.86 -12.58
N VAL A 65 -14.65 19.60 -13.40
CA VAL A 65 -14.55 19.36 -14.84
C VAL A 65 -14.07 17.92 -15.04
N THR A 66 -14.88 17.09 -15.67
CA THR A 66 -14.50 15.71 -16.01
C THR A 66 -13.40 15.75 -17.07
N VAL A 67 -12.28 15.11 -16.77
CA VAL A 67 -11.18 14.88 -17.71
C VAL A 67 -11.41 13.55 -18.39
N LYS A 68 -11.44 13.54 -19.73
CA LYS A 68 -11.54 12.29 -20.49
C LYS A 68 -10.20 11.93 -21.10
N LEU A 69 -9.76 10.69 -20.90
CA LEU A 69 -8.61 10.12 -21.60
C LEU A 69 -9.13 9.12 -22.63
N TYR A 70 -8.81 9.36 -23.90
CA TYR A 70 -9.07 8.45 -25.01
C TYR A 70 -7.78 7.76 -25.42
N GLY A 71 -7.84 6.48 -25.77
CA GLY A 71 -6.70 5.74 -26.31
C GLY A 71 -6.91 4.22 -26.22
N PRO A 72 -5.97 3.42 -26.76
CA PRO A 72 -6.10 1.97 -26.74
C PRO A 72 -5.93 1.45 -25.30
N PRO A 73 -6.82 0.56 -24.81
CA PRO A 73 -6.77 0.06 -23.43
C PRO A 73 -5.50 -0.75 -23.13
N ASN A 74 -4.91 -1.35 -24.17
CA ASN A 74 -3.67 -2.15 -24.09
C ASN A 74 -2.40 -1.33 -24.38
N SER A 75 -2.51 0.00 -24.46
CA SER A 75 -1.37 0.87 -24.71
C SER A 75 -0.70 1.29 -23.40
N LEU A 76 0.58 0.97 -23.25
CA LEU A 76 1.39 1.41 -22.11
C LEU A 76 1.41 2.94 -21.96
N VAL A 77 1.44 3.68 -23.07
CA VAL A 77 1.38 5.16 -23.06
C VAL A 77 0.05 5.64 -22.49
N THR A 78 -1.05 4.99 -22.86
CA THR A 78 -2.39 5.33 -22.35
C THR A 78 -2.48 5.02 -20.85
N SER A 79 -1.98 3.87 -20.41
CA SER A 79 -1.89 3.52 -18.99
C SER A 79 -1.03 4.51 -18.19
N TYR A 80 0.14 4.89 -18.72
CA TYR A 80 1.02 5.87 -18.10
C TYR A 80 0.29 7.22 -17.87
N LEU A 81 -0.39 7.71 -18.90
CA LEU A 81 -1.16 8.96 -18.83
C LEU A 81 -2.37 8.85 -17.88
N ARG A 82 -3.02 7.68 -17.82
CA ARG A 82 -4.08 7.41 -16.84
C ARG A 82 -3.55 7.59 -15.42
N PHE A 83 -2.40 6.98 -15.09
CA PHE A 83 -1.81 7.11 -13.75
C PHE A 83 -1.39 8.55 -13.44
N ALA A 84 -0.75 9.24 -14.39
CA ALA A 84 -0.43 10.66 -14.25
C ALA A 84 -1.67 11.50 -13.87
N LEU A 85 -2.80 11.28 -14.56
CA LEU A 85 -4.06 11.97 -14.27
C LEU A 85 -4.67 11.56 -12.92
N LEU A 86 -4.61 10.28 -12.54
CA LEU A 86 -5.06 9.81 -11.22
C LEU A 86 -4.30 10.51 -10.08
N HIS A 87 -3.00 10.73 -10.24
CA HIS A 87 -2.20 11.47 -9.26
C HIS A 87 -2.51 12.97 -9.21
N LYS A 88 -3.06 13.56 -10.29
CA LYS A 88 -3.61 14.92 -10.29
C LYS A 88 -4.95 15.03 -9.53
N ARG A 89 -5.52 13.92 -9.06
CA ARG A 89 -6.82 13.87 -8.35
C ARG A 89 -7.98 14.49 -9.15
N VAL A 90 -7.89 14.42 -10.48
CA VAL A 90 -8.97 14.89 -11.36
C VAL A 90 -10.08 13.85 -11.45
N ASN A 91 -11.29 14.29 -11.79
CA ASN A 91 -12.37 13.37 -12.15
C ASN A 91 -12.09 12.77 -13.54
N LEU A 92 -11.34 11.67 -13.56
CA LEU A 92 -10.89 10.99 -14.77
C LEU A 92 -11.92 9.98 -15.27
N ARG A 93 -12.29 10.08 -16.54
CA ARG A 93 -13.03 9.05 -17.27
C ARG A 93 -12.17 8.52 -18.43
N PHE A 94 -11.87 7.23 -18.41
CA PHE A 94 -11.24 6.57 -19.54
C PHE A 94 -12.29 6.23 -20.61
N VAL A 95 -11.94 6.41 -21.88
CA VAL A 95 -12.78 6.08 -23.04
C VAL A 95 -11.94 5.27 -24.03
N PRO A 96 -12.09 3.93 -24.08
CA PRO A 96 -11.32 3.07 -24.97
C PRO A 96 -11.47 3.47 -26.44
N SER A 97 -10.36 3.48 -27.19
CA SER A 97 -10.35 3.72 -28.63
C SER A 97 -9.14 3.03 -29.27
N GLU A 98 -9.37 1.92 -29.97
CA GLU A 98 -8.32 1.06 -30.54
C GLU A 98 -7.48 1.75 -31.62
N ASP A 99 -8.08 2.64 -32.42
CA ASP A 99 -7.42 3.26 -33.58
C ASP A 99 -6.88 4.68 -33.33
N GLN A 100 -7.10 5.25 -32.13
CA GLN A 100 -6.74 6.64 -31.84
C GLN A 100 -5.48 6.75 -30.99
N LYS A 101 -4.63 7.72 -31.33
CA LYS A 101 -3.53 8.15 -30.46
C LYS A 101 -4.10 8.64 -29.11
N PRO A 102 -3.34 8.48 -28.00
CA PRO A 102 -3.75 8.99 -26.71
C PRO A 102 -4.16 10.46 -26.80
N THR A 103 -5.32 10.77 -26.24
CA THR A 103 -5.93 12.10 -26.36
C THR A 103 -6.62 12.48 -25.05
N ILE A 104 -6.35 13.69 -24.56
CA ILE A 104 -6.94 14.23 -23.34
C ILE A 104 -7.97 15.28 -23.71
N GLN A 105 -9.15 15.22 -23.09
CA GLN A 105 -10.19 16.22 -23.24
C GLN A 105 -10.57 16.82 -21.88
N ILE A 106 -10.58 18.14 -21.80
CA ILE A 106 -10.97 18.92 -20.62
C ILE A 106 -12.04 19.92 -21.06
N GLY A 107 -13.30 19.67 -20.70
CA GLY A 107 -14.43 20.45 -21.22
C GLY A 107 -14.54 20.34 -22.75
N SER A 108 -14.44 21.47 -23.45
CA SER A 108 -14.43 21.55 -24.91
C SER A 108 -13.03 21.41 -25.53
N GLU A 109 -11.98 21.54 -24.74
CA GLU A 109 -10.59 21.47 -25.21
C GLU A 109 -10.15 20.01 -25.37
N LYS A 110 -9.51 19.68 -26.49
CA LYS A 110 -9.03 18.32 -26.81
C LYS A 110 -7.61 18.39 -27.37
N THR A 111 -6.69 17.63 -26.77
CA THR A 111 -5.27 17.61 -27.13
C THR A 111 -4.77 16.18 -27.30
N SER A 112 -4.17 15.88 -28.46
CA SER A 112 -3.57 14.58 -28.79
C SER A 112 -2.08 14.73 -29.10
N GLY A 113 -1.24 13.76 -28.76
CA GLY A 113 0.19 13.88 -29.00
C GLY A 113 1.01 12.69 -28.51
N THR A 114 2.32 12.92 -28.38
CA THR A 114 3.23 11.98 -27.72
C THR A 114 3.02 11.98 -26.21
N GLN A 115 3.55 10.97 -25.52
CA GLN A 115 3.54 10.89 -24.05
C GLN A 115 4.05 12.20 -23.42
N ASP A 116 5.23 12.68 -23.80
CA ASP A 116 5.84 13.90 -23.25
C ASP A 116 5.03 15.16 -23.53
N ALA A 117 4.41 15.25 -24.72
CA ALA A 117 3.57 16.39 -25.05
C ALA A 117 2.31 16.42 -24.17
N LEU A 118 1.71 15.26 -23.94
CA LEU A 118 0.52 15.12 -23.10
C LEU A 118 0.84 15.26 -21.61
N LEU A 119 2.02 14.83 -21.14
CA LEU A 119 2.46 15.08 -19.77
C LEU A 119 2.70 16.56 -19.52
N ARG A 120 3.35 17.27 -20.44
CA ARG A 120 3.50 18.74 -20.36
C ARG A 120 2.14 19.42 -20.34
N TYR A 121 1.20 18.96 -21.16
CA TYR A 121 -0.18 19.44 -21.14
C TYR A 121 -0.89 19.20 -19.80
N ILE A 122 -0.72 18.02 -19.19
CA ILE A 122 -1.24 17.70 -17.85
C ILE A 122 -0.65 18.64 -16.79
N GLU A 123 0.67 18.86 -16.80
CA GLU A 123 1.34 19.77 -15.86
C GLU A 123 0.90 21.23 -16.03
N GLU A 124 0.66 21.67 -17.26
CA GLU A 124 0.16 23.02 -17.54
C GLU A 124 -1.27 23.22 -17.01
N LYS A 125 -2.16 22.22 -17.23
CA LYS A 125 -3.58 22.31 -16.84
C LYS A 125 -3.81 22.02 -15.36
N PHE A 126 -2.98 21.18 -14.76
CA PHE A 126 -3.07 20.78 -13.37
C PHE A 126 -1.69 20.92 -12.70
N PRO A 127 -1.26 22.15 -12.35
CA PRO A 127 0.10 22.38 -11.84
C PRO A 127 0.44 21.63 -10.55
N GLU A 128 -0.57 21.34 -9.73
CA GLU A 128 -0.40 20.65 -8.46
C GLU A 128 -1.31 19.40 -8.37
N PRO A 129 -0.84 18.31 -7.75
CA PRO A 129 0.54 18.08 -7.32
C PRO A 129 1.47 17.82 -8.51
N ARG A 130 2.71 18.32 -8.45
CA ARG A 130 3.71 18.10 -9.52
C ARG A 130 3.98 16.60 -9.75
N LEU A 131 4.07 16.20 -11.01
CA LEU A 131 4.40 14.82 -11.40
C LEU A 131 5.90 14.63 -11.63
N MET A 132 6.60 15.66 -12.11
CA MET A 132 8.02 15.54 -12.48
C MET A 132 8.91 16.58 -11.79
N LEU A 133 10.05 16.14 -11.29
CA LEU A 133 11.28 16.93 -11.18
C LEU A 133 12.16 16.51 -12.35
N TRP A 134 12.70 17.45 -13.14
CA TRP A 134 13.50 17.15 -14.34
C TRP A 134 14.82 16.39 -14.09
N LYS A 135 15.05 15.87 -12.89
CA LYS A 135 16.14 14.98 -12.52
C LYS A 135 15.58 13.83 -11.66
N PHE A 136 16.05 12.61 -11.91
CA PHE A 136 15.93 11.47 -11.00
C PHE A 136 16.66 11.81 -9.69
N ASN A 137 16.04 12.62 -8.84
CA ASN A 137 16.50 12.86 -7.47
C ASN A 137 15.55 12.09 -6.53
N LEU A 138 15.63 10.76 -6.59
CA LEU A 138 15.27 9.97 -5.42
C LEU A 138 16.33 10.28 -4.35
N GLU A 139 15.91 10.53 -3.11
CA GLU A 139 16.88 10.78 -2.03
C GLU A 139 17.89 9.63 -1.98
N GLY A 140 19.18 9.94 -2.13
CA GLY A 140 20.26 8.97 -1.98
C GLY A 140 20.60 8.10 -3.20
N PHE A 141 19.93 8.24 -4.34
CA PHE A 141 20.22 7.43 -5.54
C PHE A 141 20.65 8.28 -6.73
N ASP A 142 21.60 7.77 -7.52
CA ASP A 142 22.06 8.41 -8.75
C ASP A 142 21.67 7.60 -10.00
N GLU A 143 22.13 8.03 -11.19
CA GLU A 143 21.90 7.32 -12.45
C GLU A 143 22.59 5.96 -12.53
N ALA A 144 23.61 5.70 -11.70
CA ALA A 144 24.34 4.44 -11.66
C ALA A 144 23.67 3.39 -10.75
N THR A 145 22.86 3.81 -9.77
CA THR A 145 22.05 2.90 -8.95
C THR A 145 21.24 1.93 -9.84
N PRO A 146 21.34 0.60 -9.61
CA PRO A 146 20.59 -0.39 -10.35
C PRO A 146 19.07 -0.14 -10.31
N PRO A 147 18.35 -0.27 -11.44
CA PRO A 147 16.90 -0.04 -11.47
C PRO A 147 16.09 -0.89 -10.48
N VAL A 148 16.55 -2.12 -10.21
CA VAL A 148 15.89 -3.02 -9.24
C VAL A 148 15.94 -2.47 -7.82
N VAL A 149 17.04 -1.81 -7.44
CA VAL A 149 17.22 -1.20 -6.11
C VAL A 149 16.23 -0.05 -5.93
N LYS A 150 16.12 0.84 -6.93
CA LYS A 150 15.14 1.93 -6.92
C LYS A 150 13.69 1.40 -6.83
N THR A 151 13.41 0.31 -7.53
CA THR A 151 12.08 -0.32 -7.54
C THR A 151 11.71 -0.88 -6.17
N ILE A 152 12.64 -1.60 -5.52
CA ILE A 152 12.48 -2.12 -4.17
C ILE A 152 12.26 -0.99 -3.16
N TRP A 153 13.09 0.04 -3.21
CA TRP A 153 12.95 1.20 -2.34
C TRP A 153 11.58 1.89 -2.49
N LEU A 154 11.08 2.04 -3.72
CA LEU A 154 9.73 2.55 -3.97
C LEU A 154 8.64 1.60 -3.45
N GLN A 155 8.82 0.29 -3.55
CA GLN A 155 7.91 -0.69 -2.94
C GLN A 155 7.88 -0.52 -1.41
N HIS A 156 9.03 -0.35 -0.74
CA HIS A 156 9.12 -0.07 0.70
C HIS A 156 8.39 1.21 1.08
N ARG A 157 8.53 2.28 0.29
CA ARG A 157 7.83 3.54 0.51
C ARG A 157 6.32 3.37 0.47
N SER A 158 5.82 2.71 -0.57
CA SER A 158 4.40 2.39 -0.71
C SER A 158 3.89 1.55 0.46
N MET A 159 4.57 0.45 0.78
CA MET A 159 4.17 -0.45 1.87
C MET A 159 4.16 0.26 3.22
N THR A 160 5.20 1.06 3.52
CA THR A 160 5.27 1.88 4.74
C THR A 160 4.07 2.81 4.83
N TRP A 161 3.75 3.54 3.76
CA TRP A 161 2.61 4.45 3.72
C TRP A 161 1.29 3.73 3.99
N HIS A 162 1.08 2.56 3.39
CA HIS A 162 -0.13 1.76 3.60
C HIS A 162 -0.23 1.23 5.02
N VAL A 163 0.85 0.74 5.61
CA VAL A 163 0.87 0.31 7.03
C VAL A 163 0.51 1.49 7.94
N GLU A 164 1.09 2.67 7.71
CA GLU A 164 0.79 3.87 8.49
C GLU A 164 -0.64 4.38 8.30
N ARG A 165 -1.17 4.29 7.09
CA ARG A 165 -2.57 4.61 6.80
C ARG A 165 -3.51 3.65 7.53
N MET A 166 -3.23 2.35 7.47
CA MET A 166 -4.02 1.31 8.12
C MET A 166 -3.97 1.45 9.64
N LEU A 167 -2.81 1.76 10.22
CA LEU A 167 -2.67 2.05 11.65
C LEU A 167 -3.55 3.23 12.06
N ARG A 168 -3.44 4.38 11.38
CA ARG A 168 -4.29 5.55 11.67
C ARG A 168 -5.78 5.23 11.57
N TRP A 169 -6.17 4.43 10.58
CA TRP A 169 -7.56 4.00 10.43
C TRP A 169 -8.00 3.09 11.59
N SER A 170 -7.15 2.16 12.02
CA SER A 170 -7.46 1.28 13.16
C SER A 170 -7.56 2.05 14.49
N GLU A 171 -6.71 3.05 14.71
CA GLU A 171 -6.74 3.92 15.89
C GLU A 171 -8.01 4.77 15.91
N ASP A 172 -8.42 5.31 14.76
CA ASP A 172 -9.68 6.05 14.62
C ASP A 172 -10.91 5.16 14.88
N LEU A 173 -10.92 3.94 14.33
CA LEU A 173 -11.97 2.95 14.60
C LEU A 173 -12.07 2.65 16.11
N ALA A 174 -10.93 2.41 16.76
CA ALA A 174 -10.84 2.15 18.19
C ALA A 174 -11.32 3.33 19.03
N ALA A 175 -10.90 4.55 18.70
CA ALA A 175 -11.31 5.77 19.41
C ALA A 175 -12.82 6.03 19.31
N ARG A 176 -13.44 5.72 18.17
CA ARG A 176 -14.90 5.83 17.97
C ARG A 176 -15.68 4.63 18.54
N GLY A 177 -14.98 3.59 19.00
CA GLY A 177 -15.55 2.34 19.47
C GLY A 177 -16.51 1.68 18.48
N GLY A 178 -16.33 1.92 17.18
CA GLY A 178 -17.23 1.42 16.13
C GLY A 178 -18.68 1.89 16.25
N ARG A 179 -18.98 3.01 16.92
CA ARG A 179 -20.38 3.41 17.22
C ARG A 179 -20.99 4.47 16.30
N ARG A 180 -20.23 5.17 15.46
CA ARG A 180 -20.76 6.19 14.52
C ARG A 180 -19.92 6.31 13.25
N ALA A 181 -20.58 6.31 12.09
CA ALA A 181 -20.01 6.81 10.84
C ALA A 181 -19.78 8.33 10.99
N VAL A 182 -18.58 8.83 10.72
CA VAL A 182 -18.29 10.27 10.78
C VAL A 182 -18.87 11.00 9.57
N ASP A 183 -19.02 10.28 8.45
CA ASP A 183 -19.54 10.78 7.18
C ASP A 183 -20.42 9.69 6.52
N PRO A 184 -21.61 10.03 5.99
CA PRO A 184 -22.47 9.12 5.22
C PRO A 184 -21.74 8.34 4.10
N SER A 185 -20.65 8.88 3.54
CA SER A 185 -19.81 8.22 2.52
C SER A 185 -19.00 7.02 3.06
N VAL A 186 -18.74 6.99 4.37
CA VAL A 186 -17.88 5.99 5.02
C VAL A 186 -18.65 4.70 5.31
N GLY A 187 -19.95 4.82 5.58
CA GLY A 187 -20.88 3.70 5.79
C GLY A 187 -20.96 3.21 7.23
N THR A 188 -21.69 2.13 7.48
CA THR A 188 -21.83 1.55 8.83
C THR A 188 -20.48 1.03 9.36
N PRO A 189 -20.29 0.88 10.69
CA PRO A 189 -19.07 0.29 11.27
C PRO A 189 -18.68 -1.06 10.63
N LYS A 190 -19.68 -1.90 10.31
CA LYS A 190 -19.48 -3.16 9.59
C LYS A 190 -18.97 -2.95 8.16
N MET A 191 -19.43 -1.92 7.46
CA MET A 191 -18.89 -1.53 6.16
C MET A 191 -17.46 -0.99 6.26
N GLU A 192 -17.16 -0.19 7.30
CA GLU A 192 -15.80 0.29 7.55
C GLU A 192 -14.83 -0.88 7.74
N ILE A 193 -15.17 -1.88 8.57
CA ILE A 193 -14.35 -3.09 8.76
C ILE A 193 -14.20 -3.89 7.47
N ARG A 194 -15.24 -4.00 6.63
CA ARG A 194 -15.11 -4.67 5.33
C ARG A 194 -14.15 -3.93 4.39
N LYS A 195 -14.23 -2.59 4.34
CA LYS A 195 -13.30 -1.78 3.55
C LYS A 195 -11.86 -1.92 4.10
N PHE A 196 -11.71 -1.91 5.42
CA PHE A 196 -10.44 -2.15 6.11
C PHE A 196 -9.85 -3.52 5.75
N ALA A 197 -10.66 -4.58 5.79
CA ALA A 197 -10.26 -5.94 5.42
C ALA A 197 -9.81 -6.06 3.97
N LYS A 198 -10.52 -5.39 3.04
CA LYS A 198 -10.14 -5.32 1.63
C LYS A 198 -8.78 -4.63 1.46
N SER A 199 -8.60 -3.47 2.07
CA SER A 199 -7.33 -2.72 2.02
C SER A 199 -6.18 -3.52 2.64
N TYR A 200 -6.42 -4.24 3.74
CA TYR A 200 -5.42 -5.10 4.36
C TYR A 200 -5.05 -6.29 3.48
N THR A 201 -6.01 -6.86 2.76
CA THR A 201 -5.75 -7.97 1.81
C THR A 201 -4.80 -7.52 0.70
N GLN A 202 -5.01 -6.31 0.15
CA GLN A 202 -4.11 -5.75 -0.87
C GLN A 202 -2.72 -5.46 -0.30
N LEU A 203 -2.63 -4.91 0.92
CA LEU A 203 -1.36 -4.70 1.61
C LEU A 203 -0.60 -6.01 1.84
N GLN A 204 -1.29 -7.04 2.33
CA GLN A 204 -0.68 -8.35 2.55
C GLN A 204 -0.20 -8.99 1.24
N GLU A 205 -1.00 -8.90 0.17
CA GLU A 205 -0.64 -9.43 -1.15
C GLU A 205 0.60 -8.73 -1.70
N MET A 206 0.69 -7.40 -1.57
CA MET A 206 1.87 -6.61 -1.93
C MET A 206 3.13 -6.98 -1.13
N MET A 207 3.01 -7.11 0.20
CA MET A 207 4.14 -7.51 1.04
C MET A 207 4.62 -8.93 0.70
N LEU A 208 3.69 -9.84 0.39
CA LEU A 208 4.03 -11.21 0.05
C LEU A 208 4.71 -11.34 -1.31
N GLU A 209 4.21 -10.67 -2.35
CA GLU A 209 4.85 -10.71 -3.67
C GLU A 209 6.24 -10.06 -3.64
N HIS A 210 6.41 -9.00 -2.85
CA HIS A 210 7.67 -8.32 -2.63
C HIS A 210 8.69 -9.23 -1.94
N ALA A 211 8.35 -9.81 -0.78
CA ALA A 211 9.22 -10.74 -0.07
C ALA A 211 9.60 -11.96 -0.93
N GLN A 212 8.65 -12.49 -1.72
CA GLN A 212 8.93 -13.59 -2.65
C GLN A 212 9.87 -13.18 -3.79
N MET A 213 9.73 -11.96 -4.30
CA MET A 213 10.62 -11.42 -5.31
C MET A 213 12.05 -11.31 -4.74
N GLU A 214 12.20 -10.80 -3.53
CA GLU A 214 13.51 -10.67 -2.88
C GLU A 214 14.15 -12.03 -2.65
N GLU A 215 13.44 -12.95 -2.00
CA GLU A 215 13.96 -14.29 -1.69
C GLU A 215 14.37 -15.09 -2.93
N ARG A 216 13.64 -14.92 -4.04
CA ARG A 216 13.88 -15.71 -5.26
C ARG A 216 14.86 -15.06 -6.22
N ILE A 217 14.96 -13.73 -6.20
CA ILE A 217 15.67 -12.97 -7.23
C ILE A 217 16.80 -12.16 -6.61
N LEU A 218 16.53 -11.37 -5.57
CA LEU A 218 17.51 -10.47 -4.97
C LEU A 218 18.52 -11.23 -4.09
N PHE A 219 18.03 -12.02 -3.14
CA PHE A 219 18.87 -12.73 -2.18
C PHE A 219 19.87 -13.68 -2.87
N PRO A 220 19.51 -14.42 -3.95
CA PRO A 220 20.51 -15.21 -4.68
C PRO A 220 21.63 -14.38 -5.31
N VAL A 221 21.37 -13.12 -5.70
CA VAL A 221 22.42 -12.22 -6.19
C VAL A 221 23.34 -11.83 -5.04
N LEU A 222 22.78 -11.43 -3.90
CA LEU A 222 23.53 -11.03 -2.71
C LEU A 222 24.36 -12.20 -2.14
N GLU A 223 23.79 -13.40 -2.08
CA GLU A 223 24.47 -14.63 -1.66
C GLU A 223 25.63 -15.03 -2.59
N SER A 224 25.62 -14.55 -3.84
CA SER A 224 26.75 -14.74 -4.77
C SER A 224 27.90 -13.76 -4.51
N VAL A 225 27.62 -12.64 -3.81
CA VAL A 225 28.61 -11.65 -3.39
C VAL A 225 29.19 -12.05 -2.02
N ASP A 226 28.33 -12.35 -1.04
CA ASP A 226 28.74 -12.85 0.27
C ASP A 226 27.75 -13.89 0.82
N ARG A 227 28.29 -15.05 1.21
CA ARG A 227 27.48 -16.20 1.60
C ARG A 227 26.92 -16.04 3.00
N GLY A 228 25.61 -16.11 3.12
CA GLY A 228 24.85 -16.03 4.36
C GLY A 228 24.41 -14.62 4.71
N MET A 229 24.65 -13.63 3.83
CA MET A 229 24.23 -12.24 4.01
C MET A 229 22.72 -12.11 4.20
N CYS A 230 21.92 -12.91 3.47
CA CYS A 230 20.46 -12.76 3.47
C CYS A 230 19.75 -13.63 4.52
N LYS A 231 20.50 -14.31 5.40
CA LYS A 231 19.90 -15.22 6.40
C LYS A 231 19.03 -14.49 7.42
N SER A 232 19.41 -13.27 7.83
CA SER A 232 18.64 -12.48 8.78
C SER A 232 17.31 -12.06 8.18
N ALA A 233 17.34 -11.37 7.02
CA ALA A 233 16.16 -10.93 6.27
C ALA A 233 15.22 -12.10 5.91
N SER A 234 15.77 -13.23 5.43
CA SER A 234 14.95 -14.43 5.14
C SER A 234 14.27 -14.99 6.40
N ALA A 235 14.97 -14.98 7.54
CA ALA A 235 14.38 -15.41 8.81
C ALA A 235 13.34 -14.41 9.32
N GLU A 236 13.47 -13.12 8.98
CA GLU A 236 12.48 -12.08 9.26
C GLU A 236 11.20 -12.36 8.49
N HIS A 237 11.23 -12.51 7.16
CA HIS A 237 10.06 -12.91 6.37
C HIS A 237 9.30 -14.09 6.98
N GLY A 238 10.02 -15.12 7.43
CA GLY A 238 9.45 -16.29 8.12
C GLY A 238 8.73 -15.97 9.44
N ARG A 239 9.14 -14.93 10.19
CA ARG A 239 8.49 -14.45 11.42
C ARG A 239 7.34 -13.48 11.13
N GLU A 240 7.47 -12.67 10.09
CA GLU A 240 6.49 -11.63 9.73
C GLU A 240 5.22 -12.23 9.11
N LEU A 241 5.37 -13.27 8.29
CA LEU A 241 4.23 -13.91 7.62
C LEU A 241 3.17 -14.45 8.60
N PRO A 242 3.53 -15.20 9.68
CA PRO A 242 2.58 -15.58 10.72
C PRO A 242 1.90 -14.39 11.40
N LEU A 243 2.61 -13.28 11.65
CA LEU A 243 2.02 -12.07 12.24
C LEU A 243 0.95 -11.47 11.32
N MET A 244 1.27 -11.32 10.03
CA MET A 244 0.34 -10.80 9.03
C MET A 244 -0.90 -11.69 8.89
N ASN A 245 -0.71 -13.02 8.83
CA ASN A 245 -1.83 -13.96 8.83
C ASN A 245 -2.67 -13.85 10.10
N GLY A 246 -2.04 -13.70 11.26
CA GLY A 246 -2.74 -13.47 12.53
C GLY A 246 -3.60 -12.20 12.52
N ILE A 247 -3.12 -11.11 11.92
CA ILE A 247 -3.90 -9.87 11.74
C ILE A 247 -5.08 -10.11 10.79
N LYS A 248 -4.88 -10.81 9.67
CA LYS A 248 -5.95 -11.15 8.72
C LYS A 248 -7.09 -11.92 9.38
N GLU A 249 -6.75 -12.98 10.10
CA GLU A 249 -7.75 -13.80 10.79
C GLU A 249 -8.45 -13.02 11.91
N TYR A 250 -7.73 -12.11 12.57
CA TYR A 250 -8.33 -11.23 13.57
C TYR A 250 -9.35 -10.25 12.94
N ILE A 251 -9.02 -9.64 11.79
CA ILE A 251 -9.95 -8.76 11.05
C ILE A 251 -11.20 -9.54 10.61
N LYS A 252 -11.02 -10.75 10.07
CA LYS A 252 -12.14 -11.63 9.70
C LYS A 252 -13.04 -11.93 10.90
N SER A 253 -12.43 -12.22 12.04
CA SER A 253 -13.16 -12.51 13.29
C SER A 253 -14.02 -11.31 13.70
N ILE A 254 -13.45 -10.10 13.70
CA ILE A 254 -14.21 -8.86 13.99
C ILE A 254 -15.37 -8.67 13.00
N ALA A 255 -15.15 -8.96 11.72
CA ALA A 255 -16.15 -8.74 10.66
C ALA A 255 -17.40 -9.63 10.79
N VAL A 256 -17.29 -10.78 11.45
CA VAL A 256 -18.38 -11.76 11.61
C VAL A 256 -19.03 -11.75 12.99
N MET A 257 -18.60 -10.89 13.93
CA MET A 257 -19.23 -10.81 15.25
C MET A 257 -20.67 -10.28 15.17
N ASP A 258 -21.62 -11.04 15.73
CA ASP A 258 -23.05 -10.71 15.74
C ASP A 258 -23.44 -9.77 16.89
N SER A 259 -22.68 -9.77 17.99
CA SER A 259 -22.88 -8.89 19.16
C SER A 259 -22.53 -7.42 18.91
N GLY A 260 -22.17 -7.07 17.67
CA GLY A 260 -21.59 -5.78 17.33
C GLY A 260 -20.08 -5.73 17.59
N ILE A 261 -19.42 -4.75 16.98
CA ILE A 261 -17.99 -4.53 17.14
C ILE A 261 -17.76 -3.91 18.53
N CYS A 262 -17.09 -4.64 19.42
CA CYS A 262 -16.72 -4.13 20.73
C CYS A 262 -15.39 -3.33 20.66
N SER A 263 -15.22 -2.41 21.61
CA SER A 263 -14.13 -1.45 21.61
C SER A 263 -12.77 -2.12 21.87
N GLU A 264 -12.76 -3.19 22.67
CA GLU A 264 -11.54 -3.91 23.05
C GLU A 264 -10.87 -4.59 21.85
N GLU A 265 -11.66 -5.15 20.95
CA GLU A 265 -11.21 -5.81 19.72
C GLU A 265 -10.60 -4.80 18.75
N LEU A 266 -11.18 -3.60 18.67
CA LEU A 266 -10.61 -2.52 17.86
C LEU A 266 -9.31 -1.97 18.46
N PHE A 267 -9.20 -1.86 19.79
CA PHE A 267 -7.94 -1.52 20.45
C PHE A 267 -6.86 -2.58 20.24
N SER A 268 -7.23 -3.86 20.32
CA SER A 268 -6.32 -4.98 20.04
C SER A 268 -5.86 -4.96 18.58
N LEU A 269 -6.77 -4.68 17.64
CA LEU A 269 -6.43 -4.52 16.23
C LEU A 269 -5.42 -3.39 16.02
N ALA A 270 -5.67 -2.22 16.60
CA ALA A 270 -4.73 -1.09 16.52
C ALA A 270 -3.36 -1.42 17.12
N SER A 271 -3.33 -2.11 18.26
CA SER A 271 -2.09 -2.58 18.88
C SER A 271 -1.31 -3.53 17.96
N ARG A 272 -1.99 -4.46 17.29
CA ARG A 272 -1.35 -5.37 16.32
C ARG A 272 -0.77 -4.62 15.11
N PHE A 273 -1.48 -3.61 14.60
CA PHE A 273 -0.96 -2.77 13.52
C PHE A 273 0.23 -1.92 13.94
N LYS A 274 0.27 -1.47 15.21
CA LYS A 274 1.44 -0.78 15.75
C LYS A 274 2.66 -1.70 15.79
N SER A 275 2.49 -2.96 16.19
CA SER A 275 3.56 -3.96 16.10
C SER A 275 4.00 -4.22 14.66
N LEU A 276 3.06 -4.39 13.73
CA LEU A 276 3.36 -4.55 12.30
C LEU A 276 4.15 -3.35 11.76
N GLN A 277 3.76 -2.13 12.10
CA GLN A 277 4.46 -0.91 11.69
C GLN A 277 5.91 -0.87 12.17
N MET A 278 6.14 -1.13 13.46
CA MET A 278 7.51 -1.09 14.01
C MET A 278 8.40 -2.14 13.35
N MET A 279 7.85 -3.33 13.11
CA MET A 279 8.53 -4.44 12.46
C MET A 279 8.87 -4.12 10.99
N CYS A 280 7.88 -3.72 10.17
CA CYS A 280 8.14 -3.36 8.77
C CYS A 280 9.14 -2.20 8.64
N LYS A 281 9.08 -1.20 9.53
CA LYS A 281 10.05 -0.10 9.51
C LYS A 281 11.47 -0.59 9.79
N ALA A 282 11.63 -1.44 10.82
CA ALA A 282 12.94 -2.00 11.14
C ALA A 282 13.49 -2.84 9.99
N HIS A 283 12.65 -3.70 9.42
CA HIS A 283 12.98 -4.53 8.26
C HIS A 283 13.47 -3.70 7.08
N PHE A 284 12.62 -2.80 6.57
CA PHE A 284 12.94 -2.01 5.39
C PHE A 284 14.16 -1.11 5.62
N GLU A 285 14.32 -0.56 6.83
CA GLU A 285 15.52 0.23 7.17
C GLU A 285 16.80 -0.60 7.17
N GLU A 286 16.76 -1.87 7.61
CA GLU A 286 17.92 -2.77 7.57
C GLU A 286 18.27 -3.10 6.11
N GLU A 287 17.29 -3.48 5.30
CA GLU A 287 17.54 -3.80 3.89
C GLU A 287 18.05 -2.60 3.10
N GLU A 288 17.45 -1.43 3.28
CA GLU A 288 17.86 -0.20 2.58
C GLU A 288 19.28 0.24 2.94
N LYS A 289 19.72 0.00 4.17
CA LYS A 289 21.06 0.40 4.65
C LYS A 289 22.12 -0.65 4.39
N GLU A 290 21.78 -1.94 4.50
CA GLU A 290 22.76 -3.02 4.54
C GLU A 290 22.72 -3.90 3.29
N LEU A 291 21.53 -4.18 2.72
CA LEU A 291 21.40 -5.13 1.60
C LEU A 291 21.39 -4.44 0.23
N LEU A 292 20.57 -3.39 0.06
CA LEU A 292 20.43 -2.71 -1.23
C LEU A 292 21.75 -2.14 -1.76
N PRO A 293 22.63 -1.53 -0.93
CA PRO A 293 23.95 -1.08 -1.40
C PRO A 293 24.84 -2.22 -1.93
N MET A 294 24.67 -3.44 -1.41
CA MET A 294 25.45 -4.60 -1.88
C MET A 294 25.02 -5.09 -3.26
N VAL A 295 23.77 -4.83 -3.65
CA VAL A 295 23.30 -5.05 -5.02
C VAL A 295 24.00 -4.09 -6.00
N GLU A 296 24.27 -2.86 -5.55
CA GLU A 296 25.07 -1.89 -6.32
C GLU A 296 26.53 -2.35 -6.44
N ALA A 297 27.11 -2.79 -5.32
CA ALA A 297 28.47 -3.31 -5.25
C ALA A 297 28.70 -4.60 -6.06
N ALA A 298 27.63 -5.32 -6.44
CA ALA A 298 27.72 -6.47 -7.33
C ALA A 298 28.11 -6.11 -8.79
N GLU A 299 28.23 -4.81 -9.11
CA GLU A 299 28.72 -4.24 -10.38
C GLU A 299 28.11 -4.91 -11.62
N MET A 300 26.81 -5.19 -11.55
CA MET A 300 26.10 -5.89 -12.61
C MET A 300 25.99 -4.99 -13.85
N GLY A 301 26.41 -5.52 -15.02
CA GLY A 301 26.19 -4.85 -16.30
C GLY A 301 24.69 -4.66 -16.62
N LYS A 302 24.38 -3.67 -17.47
CA LYS A 302 23.00 -3.26 -17.83
C LYS A 302 22.10 -4.42 -18.25
N GLU A 303 22.61 -5.38 -19.03
CA GLU A 303 21.83 -6.55 -19.46
C GLU A 303 21.43 -7.45 -18.29
N LYS A 304 22.33 -7.65 -17.32
CA LYS A 304 22.06 -8.44 -16.12
C LYS A 304 21.07 -7.71 -15.21
N GLN A 305 21.19 -6.40 -15.06
CA GLN A 305 20.22 -5.57 -14.33
C GLN A 305 18.82 -5.65 -14.96
N LYS A 306 18.72 -5.53 -16.29
CA LYS A 306 17.46 -5.69 -17.04
C LYS A 306 16.86 -7.09 -16.84
N LYS A 307 17.68 -8.13 -16.93
CA LYS A 307 17.25 -9.51 -16.68
C LYS A 307 16.71 -9.67 -15.26
N LEU A 308 17.42 -9.13 -14.27
CA LEU A 308 17.04 -9.20 -12.86
C LEU A 308 15.70 -8.50 -12.60
N MET A 309 15.52 -7.30 -13.15
CA MET A 309 14.25 -6.56 -13.13
C MET A 309 13.09 -7.41 -13.66
N ASN A 310 13.27 -7.97 -14.85
CA ASN A 310 12.22 -8.79 -15.49
C ASN A 310 11.92 -10.07 -14.70
N GLN A 311 12.94 -10.74 -14.14
CA GLN A 311 12.72 -11.90 -13.30
C GLN A 311 11.97 -11.56 -12.01
N GLY A 312 12.26 -10.40 -11.40
CA GLY A 312 11.52 -9.90 -10.24
C GLY A 312 10.05 -9.64 -10.56
N LEU A 313 9.78 -8.92 -11.65
CA LEU A 313 8.43 -8.65 -12.12
C LEU A 313 7.70 -9.94 -12.51
N GLU A 314 8.39 -10.94 -13.06
CA GLU A 314 7.80 -12.25 -13.38
C GLU A 314 7.34 -12.99 -12.13
N VAL A 315 8.11 -12.94 -11.03
CA VAL A 315 7.71 -13.54 -9.76
C VAL A 315 6.43 -12.89 -9.22
N MET A 316 6.29 -11.58 -9.37
CA MET A 316 5.11 -10.84 -8.90
C MET A 316 3.91 -10.90 -9.86
N ARG A 317 4.10 -11.33 -11.13
CA ARG A 317 3.10 -11.23 -12.21
C ARG A 317 1.70 -11.68 -11.81
N GLY A 318 1.58 -12.76 -11.05
CA GLY A 318 0.30 -13.37 -10.67
C GLY A 318 -0.60 -12.48 -9.80
N THR A 319 0.01 -11.61 -8.99
CA THR A 319 -0.68 -10.78 -8.00
C THR A 319 -0.53 -9.28 -8.31
N HIS A 320 0.53 -8.88 -9.00
CA HIS A 320 0.87 -7.47 -9.22
C HIS A 320 -0.25 -6.71 -9.93
N THR A 321 -0.99 -7.34 -10.85
CA THR A 321 -2.15 -6.74 -11.52
C THR A 321 -3.24 -6.28 -10.52
N ASN A 322 -3.43 -7.00 -9.41
CA ASN A 322 -4.45 -6.69 -8.40
C ASN A 322 -4.00 -5.57 -7.45
N VAL A 323 -2.69 -5.43 -7.27
CA VAL A 323 -2.11 -4.51 -6.28
C VAL A 323 -1.36 -3.34 -6.93
N PHE A 324 -1.25 -3.25 -8.26
CA PHE A 324 -0.52 -2.18 -8.95
C PHE A 324 -1.10 -0.80 -8.66
N ASP A 325 -2.41 -0.63 -8.83
CA ASP A 325 -3.11 0.61 -8.48
C ASP A 325 -2.98 0.92 -6.98
N PHE A 326 -2.91 -0.11 -6.13
CA PHE A 326 -2.70 0.03 -4.69
C PHE A 326 -1.26 0.47 -4.37
N LEU A 327 -0.25 -0.05 -5.10
CA LEU A 327 1.16 0.34 -5.01
C LEU A 327 1.32 1.82 -5.27
N LEU A 328 0.83 2.29 -6.42
CA LEU A 328 0.99 3.69 -6.80
C LEU A 328 0.26 4.63 -5.85
N GLN A 329 -0.85 4.21 -5.23
CA GLN A 329 -1.52 5.01 -4.19
C GLN A 329 -0.67 5.26 -2.94
N GLY A 330 0.27 4.37 -2.63
CA GLY A 330 1.20 4.50 -1.50
C GLY A 330 2.37 5.44 -1.77
N LEU A 331 2.52 5.91 -3.01
CA LEU A 331 3.61 6.77 -3.45
C LEU A 331 3.16 8.22 -3.60
N THR A 332 4.10 9.14 -3.42
CA THR A 332 3.91 10.52 -3.89
C THR A 332 3.76 10.52 -5.42
N PRO A 333 3.12 11.55 -6.01
CA PRO A 333 3.00 11.66 -7.45
C PRO A 333 4.32 11.51 -8.20
N GLN A 334 5.41 12.08 -7.68
CA GLN A 334 6.74 11.98 -8.27
C GLN A 334 7.31 10.57 -8.19
N GLU A 335 7.25 9.93 -7.03
CA GLU A 335 7.68 8.54 -6.82
C GLU A 335 6.89 7.57 -7.71
N ALA A 336 5.58 7.80 -7.87
CA ALA A 336 4.74 6.98 -8.74
C ALA A 336 5.16 7.12 -10.21
N MET A 337 5.41 8.35 -10.68
CA MET A 337 5.91 8.55 -12.04
C MET A 337 7.30 7.91 -12.24
N GLN A 338 8.17 7.99 -11.23
CA GLN A 338 9.48 7.34 -11.27
C GLN A 338 9.37 5.81 -11.30
N TYR A 339 8.45 5.22 -10.54
CA TYR A 339 8.17 3.78 -10.60
C TYR A 339 7.73 3.38 -12.02
N LEU A 340 6.83 4.16 -12.63
CA LEU A 340 6.39 3.95 -14.00
C LEU A 340 7.55 4.11 -15.01
N ASP A 341 8.40 5.12 -14.84
CA ASP A 341 9.57 5.32 -15.71
C ASP A 341 10.56 4.16 -15.59
N LEU A 342 10.78 3.61 -14.40
CA LEU A 342 11.63 2.42 -14.21
C LEU A 342 11.08 1.23 -14.99
N LEU A 343 9.77 0.99 -14.92
CA LEU A 343 9.11 -0.08 -15.69
C LEU A 343 9.23 0.16 -17.20
N MET A 344 8.87 1.35 -17.66
CA MET A 344 8.85 1.68 -19.08
C MET A 344 10.25 1.62 -19.73
N ASN A 345 11.30 1.96 -18.99
CA ASN A 345 12.66 2.01 -19.52
C ASN A 345 13.44 0.69 -19.35
N PHE A 346 13.14 -0.11 -18.33
CA PHE A 346 13.96 -1.26 -17.97
C PHE A 346 13.25 -2.61 -18.00
N ALA A 347 11.92 -2.65 -18.02
CA ALA A 347 11.18 -3.91 -18.05
C ALA A 347 10.79 -4.33 -19.48
N ASP A 348 10.40 -5.59 -19.61
CA ASP A 348 9.83 -6.15 -20.83
C ASP A 348 8.42 -5.58 -21.10
N PRO A 349 8.15 -4.99 -22.27
CA PRO A 349 6.86 -4.37 -22.59
C PRO A 349 5.64 -5.29 -22.45
N ASP A 350 5.77 -6.56 -22.81
CA ASP A 350 4.67 -7.53 -22.76
C ASP A 350 4.38 -7.93 -21.30
N LEU A 351 5.44 -8.05 -20.49
CA LEU A 351 5.32 -8.24 -19.04
C LEU A 351 4.62 -7.05 -18.38
N ILE A 352 5.06 -5.82 -18.61
CA ILE A 352 4.44 -4.64 -17.96
C ILE A 352 3.03 -4.36 -18.46
N SER A 353 2.73 -4.65 -19.74
CA SER A 353 1.37 -4.55 -20.27
C SER A 353 0.41 -5.47 -19.51
N SER A 354 0.90 -6.62 -19.02
CA SER A 354 0.05 -7.59 -18.32
C SER A 354 -0.58 -7.09 -17.02
N PHE A 355 0.03 -6.09 -16.36
CA PHE A 355 -0.48 -5.51 -15.10
C PHE A 355 -0.75 -3.99 -15.17
N MET A 356 -0.19 -3.25 -16.14
CA MET A 356 -0.48 -1.82 -16.31
C MET A 356 -1.70 -1.54 -17.19
N CYS A 357 -2.00 -2.42 -18.13
CA CYS A 357 -3.12 -2.24 -19.04
C CYS A 357 -4.41 -2.80 -18.43
N GLN A 358 -5.50 -2.05 -18.57
CA GLN A 358 -6.80 -2.47 -18.06
C GLN A 358 -7.30 -3.65 -18.89
N ARG A 359 -7.43 -4.82 -18.27
CA ARG A 359 -8.04 -5.98 -18.94
C ARG A 359 -9.57 -5.92 -18.93
N ASP A 360 -10.20 -5.31 -17.92
CA ASP A 360 -11.66 -5.24 -17.84
C ASP A 360 -12.14 -4.01 -17.05
N ILE A 361 -12.64 -2.98 -17.75
CA ILE A 361 -13.67 -2.10 -17.21
C ILE A 361 -14.90 -2.32 -18.09
N VAL A 362 -15.79 -3.20 -17.64
CA VAL A 362 -17.21 -3.06 -17.96
C VAL A 362 -17.80 -2.26 -16.80
N ASP A 363 -18.43 -1.14 -17.15
CA ASP A 363 -19.00 -0.11 -16.27
C ASP A 363 -19.70 -0.64 -15.00
#